data_AF-A0AAW0Y5Z3-F1
#
_entry.id   AF-A0AAW0Y5Z3-F1
#
_cell.length_a   1.000
_cell.length_b   1.000
_cell.length_c   1.000
_cell.angle_alpha   90.00
_cell.angle_beta   90.00
_cell.angle_gamma   90.00
#
_symmetry.space_group_name_H-M   'P 1'
#
loop_
_entity.id
_entity.type
_entity.pdbx_description
1 polymer ?
#
loop_
_entity_poly.entity_id
_entity_poly.type
_entity_poly.pdbx_seq_one_letter_code
_entity_poly.pdbx_strand_id
1 'polypeptide(L)'
;MLDMYLAPHLNTLYTRIRNRALIQYFSPYMSADLEKMAVAFNTTISALEDELMALILDGQIQARIDSHNKILYAKAVEERSMTFERSLEMGREHIMRVKGLILRSALIKNQIHVKSPPREGSGGGGQGSGDVTMAATNSSAAAPRN
;
A
#
# COMPACT_ATOMS: atom_id res chain seq x y z
N MET A 1 -19.76 -17.85 -25.91
CA MET A 1 -20.53 -17.01 -24.98
C MET A 1 -20.54 -15.60 -25.55
N LEU A 2 -21.69 -15.01 -25.89
CA LEU A 2 -21.79 -13.95 -26.92
C LEU A 2 -22.55 -12.70 -26.44
N ASP A 3 -22.29 -12.22 -25.22
CA ASP A 3 -22.81 -10.92 -24.76
C ASP A 3 -21.77 -9.82 -25.06
N MET A 4 -22.17 -8.81 -25.84
CA MET A 4 -21.29 -7.73 -26.32
C MET A 4 -20.73 -6.86 -25.18
N TYR A 5 -21.47 -6.66 -24.10
CA TYR A 5 -21.07 -5.80 -22.99
C TYR A 5 -20.36 -6.58 -21.89
N LEU A 6 -20.77 -7.83 -21.66
CA LEU A 6 -20.18 -8.66 -20.61
C LEU A 6 -18.86 -9.31 -21.03
N ALA A 7 -18.71 -9.67 -22.31
CA ALA A 7 -17.54 -10.36 -22.86
C ALA A 7 -16.17 -9.79 -22.41
N PRO A 8 -15.90 -8.47 -22.50
CA PRO A 8 -14.59 -7.92 -22.12
C PRO A 8 -14.30 -8.03 -20.61
N HIS A 9 -15.33 -8.15 -19.77
CA HIS A 9 -15.19 -8.16 -18.31
C HIS A 9 -15.19 -9.56 -17.69
N LEU A 10 -15.59 -10.58 -18.46
CA LEU A 10 -15.75 -11.95 -17.95
C LEU A 10 -14.49 -12.49 -17.31
N ASN A 11 -13.33 -12.36 -17.95
CA ASN A 11 -12.07 -12.88 -17.41
C ASN A 11 -11.77 -12.27 -16.03
N THR A 12 -11.87 -10.94 -15.92
CA THR A 12 -11.66 -10.23 -14.65
C THR A 12 -12.66 -10.67 -13.58
N LEU A 13 -13.94 -10.83 -13.94
CA LEU A 13 -14.98 -11.26 -13.03
C LEU A 13 -14.74 -12.69 -12.54
N TYR A 14 -14.42 -13.62 -13.43
CA TYR A 14 -14.11 -15.01 -13.06
C TYR A 14 -12.91 -15.09 -12.14
N THR A 15 -11.81 -14.38 -12.44
CA THR A 15 -10.64 -14.34 -11.56
C THR A 15 -11.00 -13.78 -10.18
N ARG A 16 -11.76 -12.68 -10.10
CA ARG A 16 -12.15 -12.09 -8.81
C ARG A 16 -13.08 -12.98 -8.00
N ILE A 17 -14.04 -13.64 -8.65
CA ILE A 17 -14.96 -14.57 -7.99
C ILE A 17 -14.18 -15.77 -7.45
N ARG A 18 -13.27 -16.33 -8.25
CA ARG A 18 -12.43 -17.46 -7.85
C ARG A 18 -11.51 -17.11 -6.68
N ASN A 19 -10.80 -15.99 -6.76
CA ASN A 19 -9.92 -15.52 -5.69
C ASN A 19 -10.69 -15.33 -4.37
N ARG A 20 -11.86 -14.70 -4.43
CA ARG A 20 -12.74 -14.54 -3.26
C ARG A 20 -13.20 -15.88 -2.68
N ALA A 21 -13.55 -16.84 -3.52
CA ALA A 21 -13.98 -18.16 -3.08
C ALA A 21 -12.84 -18.91 -2.36
N LEU A 22 -11.60 -18.83 -2.87
CA LEU A 22 -10.43 -19.42 -2.23
C LEU A 22 -10.17 -18.82 -0.84
N ILE A 23 -10.21 -17.50 -0.72
CA ILE A 23 -10.05 -16.80 0.56
C ILE A 23 -11.15 -17.23 1.55
N GLN A 24 -12.40 -17.23 1.09
CA GLN A 24 -13.55 -17.54 1.93
C GLN A 24 -13.56 -19.01 2.38
N TYR A 25 -13.13 -19.92 1.51
CA TYR A 25 -12.98 -21.33 1.85
C TYR A 25 -11.93 -21.54 2.95
N PHE A 26 -10.80 -20.83 2.88
CA PHE A 26 -9.71 -20.98 3.84
C PHE A 26 -9.93 -20.21 5.16
N SER A 27 -10.69 -19.10 5.13
CA SER A 27 -10.89 -18.19 6.26
C SER A 27 -11.20 -18.83 7.63
N PRO A 28 -12.01 -19.91 7.74
CA PRO A 28 -12.30 -20.50 9.06
C PRO A 28 -11.25 -21.51 9.55
N TYR A 29 -10.23 -21.85 8.76
CA TYR A 29 -9.28 -22.91 9.06
C TYR A 29 -7.91 -22.38 9.46
N MET A 30 -7.32 -22.96 10.51
CA MET A 30 -5.91 -22.73 10.87
C MET A 30 -4.96 -23.57 10.01
N SER A 31 -5.44 -24.70 9.50
CA SER A 31 -4.72 -25.56 8.57
C SER A 31 -5.72 -26.22 7.62
N ALA A 32 -5.42 -26.25 6.34
CA ALA A 32 -6.26 -26.88 5.31
C ALA A 32 -5.44 -27.85 4.45
N ASP A 33 -6.04 -28.99 4.12
CA ASP A 33 -5.49 -30.00 3.22
C ASP A 33 -5.70 -29.56 1.76
N LEU A 34 -4.60 -29.46 1.01
CA LEU A 34 -4.62 -29.00 -0.38
C LEU A 34 -5.28 -30.01 -1.32
N GLU A 35 -5.26 -31.31 -1.01
CA GLU A 35 -5.90 -32.31 -1.87
C GLU A 35 -7.43 -32.14 -1.83
N LYS A 36 -8.00 -31.99 -0.62
CA LYS A 36 -9.43 -31.75 -0.43
C LYS A 36 -9.86 -30.42 -1.04
N MET A 37 -9.02 -29.40 -0.90
CA MET A 37 -9.27 -28.10 -1.51
C MET A 37 -9.23 -28.18 -3.04
N ALA A 38 -8.26 -28.90 -3.63
CA ALA A 38 -8.16 -29.06 -5.08
C ALA A 38 -9.40 -29.77 -5.66
N VAL A 39 -9.90 -30.79 -4.96
CA VAL A 39 -11.16 -31.47 -5.31
C VAL A 39 -12.35 -30.50 -5.25
N ALA A 40 -12.45 -29.70 -4.18
CA ALA A 40 -13.54 -28.73 -4.01
C ALA A 40 -13.55 -27.62 -5.08
N PHE A 41 -12.37 -27.23 -5.58
CA PHE A 41 -12.21 -26.18 -6.61
C PHE A 41 -12.04 -26.73 -8.03
N ASN A 42 -12.25 -28.03 -8.23
CA ASN A 42 -12.11 -28.74 -9.51
C ASN A 42 -10.80 -28.41 -10.24
N THR A 43 -9.69 -28.42 -9.52
CA THR A 43 -8.36 -28.09 -10.06
C THR A 43 -7.33 -29.14 -9.66
N THR A 44 -6.15 -29.08 -10.25
CA THR A 44 -5.01 -29.89 -9.83
C THR A 44 -4.30 -29.25 -8.65
N ILE A 45 -3.60 -30.05 -7.86
CA ILE A 45 -2.85 -29.56 -6.69
C ILE A 45 -1.81 -28.51 -7.12
N SER A 46 -1.09 -28.75 -8.23
CA SER A 46 -0.08 -27.81 -8.73
C SER A 46 -0.69 -26.46 -9.12
N ALA A 47 -1.82 -26.47 -9.84
CA ALA A 47 -2.48 -25.22 -10.22
C ALA A 47 -3.05 -24.49 -9.00
N LEU A 48 -3.57 -25.23 -8.01
CA LEU A 48 -4.01 -24.64 -6.75
C LEU A 48 -2.85 -24.00 -5.98
N GLU A 49 -1.68 -24.64 -5.94
CA GLU A 49 -0.48 -24.08 -5.30
C GLU A 49 -0.06 -22.76 -5.95
N ASP A 50 -0.08 -22.67 -7.28
CA ASP A 50 0.25 -21.44 -8.02
C ASP A 50 -0.77 -20.32 -7.74
N GLU A 51 -2.07 -20.65 -7.73
CA GLU A 51 -3.15 -19.70 -7.40
C GLU A 51 -3.04 -19.18 -5.96
N LEU A 52 -2.80 -20.08 -5.00
CA LEU A 52 -2.61 -19.72 -3.60
C LEU A 52 -1.33 -18.90 -3.39
N MET A 53 -0.25 -19.23 -4.10
CA MET A 53 0.99 -18.46 -4.05
C MET A 53 0.78 -17.02 -4.49
N ALA A 54 0.05 -16.79 -5.60
CA ALA A 54 -0.29 -15.45 -6.05
C ALA A 54 -1.09 -14.67 -5.00
N LEU A 55 -2.07 -15.31 -4.35
CA LEU A 55 -2.89 -14.70 -3.30
C LEU A 55 -2.12 -14.39 -2.01
N ILE A 56 -1.13 -15.22 -1.69
CA ILE A 56 -0.23 -15.00 -0.54
C ILE A 56 0.73 -13.84 -0.83
N LEU A 57 1.28 -13.77 -2.04
CA LEU A 57 2.17 -12.68 -2.46
C LEU A 57 1.45 -11.32 -2.52
N ASP A 58 0.18 -11.31 -2.95
CA ASP A 58 -0.66 -10.11 -2.92
C ASP A 58 -1.14 -9.74 -1.49
N GLY A 59 -0.83 -10.59 -0.50
CA GLY A 59 -1.19 -10.34 0.91
C GLY A 59 -2.66 -10.54 1.24
N GLN A 60 -3.46 -11.10 0.32
CA GLN A 60 -4.88 -11.38 0.54
C GLN A 60 -5.10 -12.61 1.43
N ILE A 61 -4.18 -13.56 1.39
CA ILE A 61 -4.17 -14.74 2.27
C ILE A 61 -2.89 -14.72 3.11
N GLN A 62 -3.06 -14.68 4.43
CA GLN A 62 -1.93 -14.81 5.36
C GLN A 62 -1.71 -16.28 5.69
N ALA A 63 -0.99 -16.99 4.82
CA ALA A 63 -0.74 -18.42 4.98
C ALA A 63 0.67 -18.83 4.51
N ARG A 64 1.03 -20.08 4.80
CA ARG A 64 2.25 -20.76 4.35
C ARG A 64 1.88 -22.10 3.74
N ILE A 65 2.42 -22.37 2.56
CA ILE A 65 2.24 -23.65 1.85
C ILE A 65 3.35 -24.61 2.29
N ASP A 66 2.97 -25.78 2.78
CA ASP A 66 3.83 -26.95 2.93
C ASP A 66 3.63 -27.85 1.72
N SER A 67 4.55 -27.79 0.76
CA SER A 67 4.47 -28.56 -0.48
C SER A 67 4.80 -30.05 -0.29
N HIS A 68 5.45 -30.42 0.82
CA HIS A 68 5.77 -31.82 1.12
C HIS A 68 4.52 -32.54 1.66
N ASN A 69 3.90 -31.95 2.69
CA ASN A 69 2.71 -32.55 3.32
C ASN A 69 1.40 -32.13 2.64
N LYS A 70 1.46 -31.22 1.66
CA LYS A 70 0.29 -30.66 0.96
C LYS A 70 -0.73 -30.03 1.91
N ILE A 71 -0.22 -29.24 2.86
CA ILE A 71 -1.03 -28.53 3.85
C ILE A 71 -0.78 -27.02 3.74
N LEU A 72 -1.85 -26.25 3.79
CA LEU A 72 -1.83 -24.79 3.90
C LEU A 72 -2.02 -24.38 5.36
N TYR A 73 -1.04 -23.71 5.95
CA TYR A 73 -1.09 -23.24 7.34
C TYR A 73 -1.37 -21.75 7.42
N ALA A 74 -2.31 -21.33 8.26
CA ALA A 74 -2.57 -19.92 8.53
C ALA A 74 -1.36 -19.31 9.26
N LYS A 75 -0.88 -18.17 8.78
CA LYS A 75 0.18 -17.41 9.44
C LYS A 75 -0.49 -16.56 10.53
N ALA A 76 -0.25 -16.90 11.79
CA ALA A 76 -0.59 -16.00 12.88
C ALA A 76 0.26 -14.72 12.75
N VAL A 77 -0.39 -13.59 12.48
CA VAL A 77 0.27 -12.29 12.54
C VAL A 77 0.36 -11.89 14.00
N GLU A 78 1.57 -11.87 14.55
CA GLU A 78 1.79 -11.34 15.88
C GLU A 78 1.71 -9.81 15.84
N GLU A 79 0.53 -9.30 16.16
CA GLU A 79 0.16 -7.88 16.10
C GLU A 79 1.10 -6.99 16.93
N ARG A 80 1.58 -7.50 18.07
CA ARG A 80 2.52 -6.79 18.95
C ARG A 80 3.82 -6.50 18.24
N SER A 81 4.45 -7.52 17.68
CA SER A 81 5.74 -7.41 16.99
C SER A 81 5.66 -6.44 15.82
N MET A 82 4.59 -6.53 15.01
CA MET A 82 4.38 -5.58 13.90
C MET A 82 4.21 -4.14 14.39
N THR A 83 3.46 -3.92 15.47
CA THR A 83 3.25 -2.58 16.04
C THR A 83 4.55 -1.99 16.56
N PHE A 84 5.35 -2.80 17.28
CA PHE A 84 6.66 -2.39 17.77
C PHE A 84 7.59 -2.01 16.62
N GLU A 85 7.74 -2.88 15.62
CA GLU A 85 8.61 -2.62 14.47
C GLU A 85 8.19 -1.36 13.70
N ARG A 86 6.88 -1.20 13.45
CA ARG A 86 6.34 -0.01 12.78
C ARG A 86 6.59 1.26 13.58
N SER A 87 6.41 1.23 14.90
CA SER A 87 6.64 2.39 15.76
C SER A 87 8.12 2.81 15.82
N LEU A 88 9.02 1.84 15.81
CA LEU A 88 10.47 2.08 15.76
C LEU A 88 10.88 2.72 14.44
N GLU A 89 10.39 2.21 13.32
CA GLU A 89 10.71 2.78 12.01
C GLU A 89 10.16 4.21 11.86
N MET A 90 8.92 4.45 12.29
CA MET A 90 8.36 5.81 12.33
C MET A 90 9.17 6.76 13.20
N GLY A 91 9.69 6.29 14.34
CA GLY A 91 10.59 7.05 15.20
C GLY A 91 11.90 7.42 14.50
N ARG A 92 12.50 6.48 13.78
CA ARG A 92 13.74 6.69 13.02
C ARG A 92 13.54 7.72 11.90
N GLU A 93 12.48 7.60 11.13
CA GLU A 93 12.11 8.57 10.10
C GLU A 93 11.84 9.96 10.68
N HIS A 94 11.17 10.02 11.84
CA HIS A 94 10.87 11.28 12.51
C HIS A 94 12.15 12.01 12.93
N ILE A 95 13.12 11.29 13.53
CA ILE A 95 14.42 11.87 13.91
C ILE A 95 15.15 12.42 12.68
N MET A 96 15.17 11.67 11.57
CA MET A 96 15.82 12.12 10.34
C MET A 96 15.15 13.39 9.78
N ARG A 97 13.81 13.44 9.80
CA ARG A 97 13.02 14.60 9.36
C ARG A 97 13.29 15.83 10.22
N VAL A 98 13.32 15.67 11.54
CA VAL A 98 13.61 16.77 12.49
C VAL A 98 15.04 17.28 12.32
N LYS A 99 16.03 16.40 12.15
CA LYS A 99 17.41 16.81 11.86
C LYS A 99 17.49 17.66 10.58
N GLY A 100 16.81 17.24 9.52
CA GLY A 100 16.71 18.01 8.28
C GLY A 100 16.05 19.38 8.47
N LEU A 101 15.00 19.45 9.29
CA LEU A 101 14.31 20.70 9.61
C LEU A 101 15.20 21.67 10.40
N ILE A 102 15.90 21.17 11.43
CA ILE A 102 16.85 21.96 12.23
C ILE A 102 17.96 22.51 11.33
N LEU A 103 18.52 21.68 10.46
CA LEU A 103 19.55 22.11 9.50
C LEU A 103 19.01 23.20 8.57
N ARG A 104 17.80 23.03 8.02
CA ARG A 104 17.16 24.04 7.18
C ARG A 104 16.96 25.37 7.93
N SER A 105 16.50 25.32 9.18
CA SER A 105 16.36 26.52 10.01
C SER A 105 17.70 27.22 10.25
N ALA A 106 18.78 26.47 10.44
CA ALA A 106 20.13 27.03 10.59
C ALA A 106 20.62 27.70 9.30
N LEU A 107 20.40 27.09 8.13
CA LEU A 107 20.77 27.68 6.83
C LEU A 107 20.03 29.00 6.56
N ILE A 108 18.73 29.04 6.85
CA ILE A 108 17.90 30.25 6.71
C ILE A 108 18.41 31.36 7.65
N LYS A 109 18.69 31.04 8.92
CA LYS A 109 19.23 32.01 9.88
C LYS A 109 20.56 32.62 9.41
N ASN A 110 21.41 31.82 8.77
CA ASN A 110 22.69 32.26 8.23
C ASN A 110 22.60 32.82 6.79
N GLN A 111 21.39 33.05 6.27
CA GLN A 111 21.16 33.58 4.91
C GLN A 111 21.76 32.73 3.77
N ILE A 112 22.00 31.44 4.01
CA ILE A 112 22.47 30.49 3.00
C ILE A 112 21.24 29.99 2.23
N HIS A 113 20.85 30.72 1.19
CA HIS A 113 19.71 30.39 0.33
C HIS A 113 20.13 30.35 -1.15
N VAL A 114 19.54 29.42 -1.90
CA VAL A 114 19.73 29.36 -3.35
C VAL A 114 18.96 30.53 -3.97
N LYS A 115 19.68 31.46 -4.59
CA LYS A 115 19.07 32.49 -5.43
C LYS A 115 18.72 31.84 -6.77
N SER A 116 17.49 32.02 -7.24
CA SER A 116 17.11 31.62 -8.59
C SER A 116 18.04 32.33 -9.60
N PRO A 117 18.57 31.61 -10.61
CA PRO A 117 19.41 32.25 -11.63
C PRO A 117 18.60 33.35 -12.34
N PRO A 118 19.24 34.47 -12.72
CA PRO A 118 18.56 35.52 -13.47
C PRO A 118 17.98 34.93 -14.76
N ARG A 119 16.68 35.09 -14.97
CA ARG A 119 16.07 34.89 -16.29
C ARG A 119 16.58 36.02 -17.17
N GLU A 120 17.54 35.74 -18.05
CA GLU A 120 17.87 36.66 -19.13
C GLU A 120 16.65 36.82 -20.06
N GLY A 121 16.18 38.06 -20.17
CA GLY A 121 15.31 38.51 -21.27
C GLY A 121 13.80 38.50 -21.01
N SER A 122 13.29 39.56 -20.37
CA SER A 122 12.14 40.31 -20.92
C SER A 122 12.04 41.63 -20.15
N GLY A 123 12.28 42.74 -20.85
CA GLY A 123 12.20 44.08 -20.29
C GLY A 123 10.77 44.50 -19.98
N GLY A 124 10.64 45.46 -19.07
CA GLY A 124 9.38 46.18 -18.80
C GLY A 124 9.27 46.61 -17.35
N GLY A 125 9.72 47.84 -17.06
CA GLY A 125 9.62 48.43 -15.73
C GLY A 125 8.19 48.71 -15.29
N GLY A 126 8.00 48.96 -13.99
CA GLY A 126 6.73 49.42 -13.44
C GLY A 126 6.64 49.24 -11.93
N GLN A 127 6.80 50.36 -11.23
CA GLN A 127 6.53 50.59 -9.81
C GLN A 127 5.15 50.03 -9.37
N GLY A 128 5.03 49.55 -8.13
CA GLY A 128 3.72 49.34 -7.51
C GLY A 128 3.73 48.58 -6.19
N SER A 129 3.61 49.32 -5.09
CA SER A 129 3.21 48.83 -3.76
C SER A 129 1.93 48.00 -3.81
N GLY A 130 1.83 46.97 -2.97
CA GLY A 130 0.58 46.25 -2.72
C GLY A 130 0.76 45.04 -1.82
N ASP A 131 0.37 45.20 -0.56
CA ASP A 131 0.08 44.14 0.39
C ASP A 131 -0.85 43.07 -0.22
N VAL A 132 -0.44 41.81 -0.20
CA VAL A 132 -1.36 40.67 -0.21
C VAL A 132 -0.84 39.60 0.76
N THR A 133 -1.27 39.76 2.00
CA THR A 133 -1.47 38.68 2.96
C THR A 133 -2.22 37.51 2.29
N MET A 134 -1.61 36.31 2.22
CA MET A 134 -2.34 35.05 2.01
C MET A 134 -1.73 33.96 2.89
N ALA A 135 -2.30 33.84 4.08
CA ALA A 135 -2.24 32.63 4.87
C ALA A 135 -3.09 31.57 4.17
N ALA A 136 -2.47 30.47 3.75
CA ALA A 136 -3.18 29.24 3.40
C ALA A 136 -2.69 28.14 4.35
N THR A 137 -3.34 28.09 5.51
CA THR A 137 -3.43 26.88 6.32
C THR A 137 -4.21 25.84 5.53
N ASN A 138 -3.63 24.66 5.30
CA ASN A 138 -4.45 23.49 5.00
C ASN A 138 -4.07 22.35 5.94
N SER A 139 -4.65 22.42 7.13
CA SER A 139 -4.79 21.31 8.05
C SER A 139 -6.06 20.54 7.69
N SER A 140 -5.93 19.37 7.05
CA SER A 140 -7.02 18.39 6.98
C SER A 140 -6.80 17.31 8.04
N ALA A 141 -7.11 17.65 9.29
CA ALA A 141 -7.40 16.69 10.34
C ALA A 141 -8.89 16.31 10.23
N ALA A 142 -9.16 15.11 9.72
CA ALA A 142 -10.47 14.48 9.82
C ALA A 142 -10.56 13.77 11.18
N ALA A 143 -11.48 14.22 12.04
CA ALA A 143 -11.89 13.53 13.25
C ALA A 143 -13.23 12.80 13.02
N PRO A 144 -13.50 11.69 13.73
CA PRO A 144 -14.65 10.82 13.48
C PRO A 144 -15.95 11.40 14.05
N ARG A 145 -17.09 10.97 13.51
CA ARG A 145 -18.43 11.17 14.08
C ARG A 145 -18.96 9.84 14.62
N ASN A 146 -19.67 9.96 15.75
CA ASN A 146 -20.40 8.94 16.54
C ASN A 146 -20.97 7.76 15.75
#